data_AF-A0A661CA01-F1
#
_entry.id   AF-A0A661CA01-F1
#
_cell.length_a   1.000
_cell.length_b   1.000
_cell.length_c   1.000
_cell.angle_alpha   90.00
_cell.angle_beta   90.00
_cell.angle_gamma   90.00
#
_symmetry.space_group_name_H-M   'P 1'
#
loop_
_entity.id
_entity.type
_entity.pdbx_description
1 polymer ?
#
loop_
_entity_poly.entity_id
_entity_poly.type
_entity_poly.pdbx_seq_one_letter_code
_entity_poly.pdbx_strand_id
1 'polypeptide(L)' 'MNSHSIENIRVVMVETTHPGNIGAAARAMKTMGYNNLYLVKPKIYPNAEATARAAGADDILSRVVVCDS' A
#
# COMPACT_ATOMS: atom_id res chain seq x y z
N MET A 1 21.38 15.58 1.75
CA MET A 1 21.04 14.41 2.57
C MET A 1 20.61 13.32 1.61
N ASN A 2 21.35 12.21 1.53
CA ASN A 2 20.98 11.10 0.65
C ASN A 2 19.81 10.33 1.27
N SER A 3 18.58 10.64 0.87
CA SER A 3 17.34 9.97 1.32
C SER A 3 17.14 8.56 0.73
N HIS A 4 18.21 7.90 0.26
CA HIS A 4 18.14 6.68 -0.56
C HIS A 4 17.72 5.41 0.21
N SER A 5 17.57 5.47 1.53
CA SER A 5 17.29 4.30 2.37
C SER A 5 15.83 3.87 2.33
N ILE A 6 14.88 4.80 2.14
CA ILE A 6 13.43 4.51 2.25
C ILE A 6 12.85 4.06 0.90
N GLU A 7 13.39 4.57 -0.22
CA GLU A 7 12.94 4.24 -1.57
C GLU A 7 13.13 2.76 -1.95
N ASN A 8 14.03 2.05 -1.25
CA ASN A 8 14.30 0.63 -1.48
C ASN A 8 13.53 -0.30 -0.53
N ILE A 9 12.72 0.26 0.38
CA ILE A 9 11.91 -0.54 1.30
C ILE A 9 10.58 -0.87 0.63
N ARG A 10 10.19 -2.15 0.68
CA ARG A 10 8.89 -2.64 0.25
C ARG A 10 8.06 -3.00 1.48
N VAL A 11 6.86 -2.46 1.55
CA VAL A 11 5.85 -2.90 2.51
C VAL A 11 5.02 -3.99 1.84
N VAL A 12 5.05 -5.20 2.39
CA VAL A 12 4.35 -6.36 1.83
C VAL A 12 3.21 -6.75 2.75
N MET A 13 1.98 -6.70 2.24
CA MET A 13 0.81 -7.17 2.96
C MET A 13 0.35 -8.51 2.36
N VAL A 14 0.33 -9.55 3.19
CA VAL A 14 0.01 -10.92 2.76
C VAL A 14 -1.43 -11.26 3.18
N GLU A 15 -2.22 -11.78 2.25
CA GLU A 15 -3.58 -12.29 2.45
C GLU A 15 -4.51 -11.31 3.19
N THR A 16 -4.36 -10.01 2.89
CA THR A 16 -5.16 -8.97 3.57
C THR A 16 -6.64 -9.18 3.30
N THR A 17 -7.42 -9.27 4.37
CA THR A 17 -8.83 -9.66 4.32
C THR A 17 -9.76 -8.51 4.01
N HIS A 18 -9.55 -7.36 4.65
CA HIS A 18 -10.38 -6.18 4.51
C HIS A 18 -9.68 -5.12 3.63
N PRO A 19 -10.30 -4.67 2.53
CA PRO A 19 -9.70 -3.68 1.64
C PRO A 19 -9.41 -2.35 2.35
N GLY A 20 -10.22 -1.96 3.34
CA GLY A 20 -9.96 -0.77 4.15
C GLY A 20 -8.60 -0.76 4.86
N ASN A 21 -8.05 -1.93 5.20
CA ASN A 21 -6.71 -2.05 5.81
C ASN A 21 -5.60 -1.71 4.82
N ILE A 22 -5.79 -2.02 3.53
CA ILE A 22 -4.85 -1.65 2.46
C ILE A 22 -4.79 -0.12 2.33
N GLY A 23 -5.95 0.53 2.33
CA GLY A 23 -6.04 2.00 2.36
C GLY A 23 -5.37 2.61 3.59
N ALA A 24 -5.68 2.09 4.79
CA ALA A 24 -5.07 2.57 6.02
C ALA A 24 -3.54 2.40 6.04
N ALA A 25 -3.04 1.29 5.51
CA ALA A 25 -1.60 1.04 5.35
C ALA A 25 -0.98 2.04 4.36
N ALA A 26 -1.58 2.26 3.19
CA ALA A 26 -1.11 3.26 2.23
C ALA A 26 -1.04 4.67 2.84
N ARG A 27 -2.05 5.06 3.63
CA ARG A 27 -2.06 6.34 4.37
C ARG A 27 -0.88 6.45 5.34
N ALA A 28 -0.65 5.41 6.13
CA ALA A 28 0.47 5.36 7.07
C ALA A 28 1.82 5.43 6.34
N MET A 29 1.97 4.67 5.25
CA MET A 29 3.16 4.67 4.40
C MET A 29 3.49 6.06 3.88
N LYS A 30 2.50 6.78 3.33
CA LYS A 30 2.69 8.14 2.81
C LYS A 30 3.19 9.10 3.89
N THR A 31 2.61 9.02 5.09
CA THR A 31 3.01 9.84 6.24
C THR A 31 4.47 9.58 6.64
N MET A 32 4.93 8.35 6.44
CA MET A 32 6.26 7.86 6.82
C MET A 32 7.28 7.89 5.66
N GLY A 33 6.89 8.36 4.47
CA GLY A 33 7.75 8.46 3.29
C GLY A 33 7.98 7.14 2.54
N TYR A 34 7.23 6.07 2.84
CA TYR A 34 7.29 4.82 2.08
C TYR A 34 6.34 4.87 0.88
N ASN A 35 6.79 4.36 -0.26
CA ASN A 35 6.02 4.45 -1.51
C ASN A 35 5.77 3.10 -2.19
N ASN A 36 6.46 2.03 -1.77
CA ASN A 36 6.39 0.73 -2.45
C ASN A 36 5.50 -0.26 -1.68
N LEU A 37 4.23 -0.33 -2.05
CA LEU A 37 3.27 -1.27 -1.47
C LEU A 37 3.10 -2.50 -2.37
N TYR A 38 3.24 -3.69 -1.78
CA TYR A 38 3.04 -4.98 -2.43
C TYR A 38 1.94 -5.74 -1.72
N LEU A 39 1.03 -6.34 -2.48
CA LEU A 39 -0.05 -7.16 -1.95
C LEU A 39 0.14 -8.59 -2.45
N VAL A 40 0.26 -9.55 -1.53
CA VAL A 40 0.34 -10.97 -1.88
C VAL A 40 -1.02 -11.59 -1.58
N LYS A 41 -1.70 -12.11 -2.61
CA LYS A 41 -3.03 -12.73 -2.52
C LYS A 41 -4.05 -11.94 -1.66
N PRO A 42 -4.23 -10.63 -1.86
CA PRO A 42 -5.25 -9.90 -1.12
C PRO A 42 -6.63 -10.50 -1.42
N LYS A 43 -7.50 -10.62 -0.41
CA LYS A 43 -8.84 -11.20 -0.64
C LYS A 43 -9.72 -10.33 -1.54
N ILE A 44 -9.59 -9.00 -1.40
CA ILE A 44 -10.38 -8.03 -2.15
C ILE A 44 -9.49 -6.81 -2.48
N TYR A 45 -9.07 -6.71 -3.73
CA TYR A 45 -8.37 -5.54 -4.27
C TYR A 45 -8.36 -5.59 -5.81
N PRO A 46 -8.57 -4.48 -6.54
CA PRO A 46 -8.85 -3.12 -6.07
C PRO A 46 -10.26 -2.97 -5.47
N ASN A 47 -10.46 -1.98 -4.61
CA ASN A 47 -11.75 -1.74 -3.96
C ASN A 47 -11.91 -0.27 -3.51
N ALA A 48 -13.12 0.28 -3.63
CA ALA A 48 -13.42 1.67 -3.27
C ALA A 48 -13.18 1.97 -1.78
N GLU A 49 -13.33 1.00 -0.88
CA GLU A 49 -13.03 1.16 0.54
C GLU A 49 -11.53 1.38 0.78
N ALA A 50 -10.66 0.70 0.03
CA ALA A 50 -9.21 0.95 0.10
C ALA A 50 -8.90 2.40 -0.32
N THR A 51 -9.49 2.87 -1.42
CA THR A 51 -9.34 4.26 -1.88
C THR A 51 -9.86 5.26 -0.84
N ALA A 52 -11.07 5.04 -0.32
CA ALA A 52 -11.66 5.92 0.69
C ALA A 52 -10.81 6.00 1.97
N ARG A 53 -10.17 4.89 2.37
CA ARG A 53 -9.33 4.82 3.57
C ARG A 53 -7.89 5.30 3.34
N ALA A 54 -7.45 5.44 2.10
CA ALA A 54 -6.11 5.93 1.76
C ALA A 54 -5.92 7.43 2.05
N ALA A 55 -7.00 8.21 2.12
CA ALA A 55 -6.99 9.61 2.54
C ALA A 55 -5.86 10.44 1.88
N GLY A 56 -5.81 10.43 0.55
CA GLY A 56 -4.81 11.16 -0.24
C GLY A 56 -3.54 10.36 -0.54
N ALA A 57 -3.44 9.09 -0.14
CA ALA A 57 -2.37 8.17 -0.56
C ALA A 57 -2.71 7.37 -1.84
N ASP A 58 -3.52 7.96 -2.72
CA ASP A 58 -3.94 7.37 -4.00
C ASP A 58 -2.75 7.10 -4.94
N ASP A 59 -1.68 7.87 -4.82
CA ASP A 59 -0.42 7.68 -5.54
C ASP A 59 0.27 6.37 -5.13
N ILE A 60 0.17 5.94 -3.87
CA ILE A 60 0.69 4.63 -3.43
C ILE A 60 -0.21 3.51 -3.94
N LEU A 61 -1.54 3.65 -3.83
CA LEU A 61 -2.48 2.65 -4.32
C LEU A 61 -2.38 2.46 -5.84
N SER A 62 -2.16 3.53 -6.60
CA SER A 62 -2.00 3.46 -8.06
C SER A 62 -0.72 2.74 -8.52
N ARG A 63 0.25 2.56 -7.61
CA ARG A 63 1.54 1.90 -7.87
C ARG A 63 1.65 0.51 -7.21
N VAL A 64 0.58 0.04 -6.56
CA VAL A 64 0.57 -1.27 -5.91
C VAL A 64 0.91 -2.36 -6.91
N VAL A 65 1.81 -3.26 -6.49
CA VAL A 65 2.06 -4.51 -7.19
C VAL A 65 1.30 -5.63 -6.48
N VAL A 66 0.46 -6.35 -7.23
CA VAL A 66 -0.26 -7.52 -6.72
C VAL A 66 0.46 -8.79 -7.21
N CYS A 67 0.75 -9.68 -6.28
CA CYS A 67 1.46 -10.93 -6.53
C CYS A 67 0.63 -12.13 -6.06
N ASP A 68 0.85 -13.28 -6.70
CA ASP A 68 0.29 -14.56 -6.28
C ASP A 68 1.17 -15.31 -5.26
N SER A 69 2.41 -14.89 -5.03
CA SER A 69 3.37 -15.49 -4.08
C SER A 69 4.44 -14.51 -3.64
#